data_AF-A0A349LL16-F1
#
_entry.id   AF-A0A349LL16-F1
#
_cell.length_a   1.000
_cell.length_b   1.000
_cell.length_c   1.000
_cell.angle_alpha   90.00
_cell.angle_beta   90.00
_cell.angle_gamma   90.00
#
_symmetry.space_group_name_H-M   'P 1'
#
loop_
_entity.id
_entity.type
_entity.pdbx_description
1 polymer ?
#
loop_
_entity_poly.entity_id
_entity_poly.type
_entity_poly.pdbx_seq_one_letter_code
_entity_poly.pdbx_strand_id
1 'polypeptide(L)'
;AGNMLKPALARGDLHCIGATTLDEYRKYIEKDPALERRFQKVMVEEPSVEATIAILRGLQERYELHHGIEITDPAIVAAAELSHRYMTDRFLPDKAIDLIDEAGSRIRMEIDSMPEVMDKLERRLIQLKIEREAVKKEKDEASQKRLDLIEEEIKRLGAEYADLEEIWKAEKGAVLGAANLKEEIEKVKAEIAKLQREGKLEKVAELQYGKLPELEAKLRSAAAAEAKGDKDGVVTNKLLRTQVGAEEIAEVVSRATGIPVSKMMQGERDKLLKMEELLHKRVVGQEEAITAVSDAIRRSRAGLAE
;
A
#
# COMPACT_ATOMS: atom_id res chain seq x y z
N ALA A 1 -4.18 37.86 15.76
CA ALA A 1 -3.88 36.87 16.82
C ALA A 1 -2.54 37.11 17.53
N GLY A 2 -1.42 37.34 16.80
CA GLY A 2 -0.07 37.42 17.40
C GLY A 2 0.11 38.41 18.56
N ASN A 3 -0.53 39.59 18.54
CA ASN A 3 -0.40 40.58 19.63
C ASN A 3 -1.03 40.13 20.96
N MET A 4 -1.97 39.18 20.94
CA MET A 4 -2.59 38.66 22.17
C MET A 4 -1.71 37.63 22.88
N LEU A 5 -0.83 36.94 22.16
CA LEU A 5 0.03 35.88 22.70
C LEU A 5 1.33 36.46 23.31
N LYS A 6 1.79 37.60 22.80
CA LYS A 6 3.05 38.24 23.24
C LYS A 6 3.14 38.46 24.76
N PRO A 7 2.12 38.97 25.47
CA PRO A 7 2.22 39.16 26.92
C PRO A 7 2.37 37.84 27.68
N ALA A 8 1.64 36.79 27.29
CA ALA A 8 1.71 35.48 27.93
C ALA A 8 3.05 34.77 27.66
N LEU A 9 3.55 34.85 26.42
CA LEU A 9 4.88 34.34 26.05
C LEU A 9 6.00 35.11 26.75
N ALA A 10 5.85 36.41 26.97
CA ALA A 10 6.84 37.23 27.66
C ALA A 10 6.93 36.93 29.15
N ARG A 11 5.81 36.59 29.80
CA ARG A 11 5.75 36.20 31.22
C ARG A 11 6.12 34.74 31.48
N GLY A 12 6.11 33.90 30.44
CA GLY A 12 6.33 32.45 30.57
C GLY A 12 5.09 31.67 31.02
N ASP A 13 3.91 32.30 31.04
CA ASP A 13 2.65 31.65 31.43
C ASP A 13 2.18 30.62 30.39
N LEU A 14 2.68 30.73 29.15
CA LEU A 14 2.28 29.90 28.02
C LEU A 14 3.48 29.15 27.45
N HIS A 15 3.44 27.83 27.53
CA HIS A 15 4.33 26.94 26.78
C HIS A 15 3.65 26.57 25.46
N CYS A 16 4.33 26.78 24.34
CA CYS A 16 3.82 26.39 23.03
C CYS A 16 4.93 25.86 22.12
N ILE A 17 4.52 25.02 21.16
CA ILE A 17 5.34 24.55 20.06
C ILE A 17 4.65 25.02 18.78
N GLY A 18 5.36 25.79 17.96
CA GLY A 18 4.87 26.25 16.65
C GLY A 18 5.48 25.42 15.52
N ALA A 19 4.71 25.22 14.45
CA ALA A 19 5.18 24.63 13.21
C ALA A 19 4.83 25.57 12.05
N THR A 20 5.79 25.85 11.17
CA THR A 20 5.64 26.75 10.01
C THR A 20 6.77 26.48 9.02
N THR A 21 6.66 26.99 7.80
CA THR A 21 7.72 26.90 6.80
C THR A 21 8.82 27.94 7.06
N LEU A 22 10.01 27.73 6.47
CA LEU A 22 11.12 28.67 6.64
C LEU A 22 10.78 30.07 6.12
N ASP A 23 10.02 30.16 5.03
CA ASP A 23 9.66 31.43 4.40
C ASP A 23 8.65 32.21 5.26
N GLU A 24 7.66 31.52 5.83
CA GLU A 24 6.72 32.12 6.76
C GLU A 24 7.40 32.54 8.06
N TYR A 25 8.32 31.72 8.59
CA TYR A 25 9.12 32.08 9.76
C TYR A 25 9.90 33.38 9.53
N ARG A 26 10.62 33.48 8.41
CA ARG A 26 11.36 34.68 8.00
C ARG A 26 10.46 35.90 7.85
N LYS A 27 9.24 35.70 7.35
CA LYS A 27 8.31 36.80 7.05
C LYS A 27 7.59 37.31 8.31
N TYR A 28 7.23 36.42 9.24
CA TYR A 28 6.29 36.74 10.31
C TYR A 28 6.88 36.66 11.72
N ILE A 29 7.91 35.86 11.95
CA ILE A 29 8.53 35.67 13.28
C ILE A 29 9.85 36.42 13.38
N GLU A 30 10.75 36.21 12.41
CA GLU A 30 12.09 36.80 12.40
C GLU A 30 12.05 38.34 12.29
N LYS A 31 11.02 38.89 11.63
CA LYS A 31 10.82 40.34 11.56
C LYS A 31 10.29 40.97 12.85
N ASP A 32 9.83 40.17 13.82
CA ASP A 32 9.28 40.65 15.08
C ASP A 32 10.24 40.31 16.25
N PRO A 33 11.06 41.26 16.72
CA PRO A 33 12.07 41.00 17.76
C PRO A 33 11.50 40.46 19.08
N ALA A 34 10.22 40.71 19.37
CA ALA A 34 9.58 40.20 20.58
C ALA A 34 9.27 38.70 20.47
N LEU A 35 8.96 38.21 19.26
CA LEU A 35 8.70 36.79 19.01
C LEU A 35 10.02 36.03 18.78
N GLU A 36 10.94 36.59 18.00
CA GLU A 36 12.24 35.98 17.71
C GLU A 36 13.00 35.61 19.00
N ARG A 37 13.02 36.50 20.00
CA ARG A 37 13.68 36.27 21.30
C ARG A 37 12.96 35.25 22.22
N ARG A 38 11.80 34.75 21.81
CA ARG A 38 10.97 33.82 22.60
C ARG A 38 10.81 32.46 21.94
N PHE A 39 11.11 32.36 20.65
CA PHE A 39 11.10 31.08 19.93
C PHE A 39 12.54 30.62 19.65
N GLN A 40 12.85 29.40 20.06
CA GLN A 40 14.04 28.71 19.58
C GLN A 40 13.72 28.06 18.24
N LYS A 41 14.52 28.36 17.21
CA LYS A 41 14.39 27.70 15.91
C LYS A 41 14.90 26.26 16.02
N VAL A 42 14.05 25.30 15.68
CA VAL A 42 14.40 23.89 15.51
C VAL A 42 14.11 23.53 14.05
N MET A 43 15.16 23.27 13.27
CA MET A 43 15.02 22.87 11.88
C MET A 43 14.64 21.40 11.80
N VAL A 44 13.59 21.11 11.04
CA VAL A 44 13.20 19.74 10.69
C VAL A 44 13.35 19.63 9.19
N GLU A 45 14.36 18.87 8.77
CA GLU A 45 14.66 18.65 7.36
C GLU A 45 13.88 17.44 6.82
N GLU A 46 13.72 17.37 5.50
CA GLU A 46 13.18 16.20 4.83
C GLU A 46 14.09 14.99 5.11
N PRO A 47 13.55 13.84 5.57
CA PRO A 47 14.34 12.65 5.80
C PRO A 47 14.92 12.11 4.47
N SER A 48 16.08 11.47 4.57
CA SER A 48 16.62 10.70 3.44
C SER A 48 15.68 9.54 3.07
N VAL A 49 15.90 8.95 1.88
CA VAL A 49 15.18 7.74 1.47
C VAL A 49 15.36 6.61 2.49
N GLU A 50 16.58 6.40 2.98
CA GLU A 50 16.90 5.38 4.01
C GLU A 50 16.18 5.66 5.33
N ALA A 51 16.17 6.92 5.78
CA ALA A 51 15.44 7.31 6.99
C ALA A 51 13.93 7.13 6.81
N THR A 52 13.40 7.41 5.63
CA THR A 52 11.98 7.18 5.31
C THR A 52 11.62 5.71 5.33
N ILE A 53 12.47 4.83 4.80
CA ILE A 53 12.29 3.37 4.89
C ILE A 53 12.20 2.93 6.36
N ALA A 54 13.07 3.46 7.23
CA ALA A 54 13.01 3.16 8.66
C ALA A 54 11.73 3.66 9.33
N ILE A 55 11.27 4.87 8.98
CA ILE A 55 9.99 5.43 9.44
C ILE A 55 8.82 4.54 9.01
N LEU A 56 8.78 4.14 7.73
CA LEU A 56 7.72 3.29 7.18
C LEU A 56 7.71 1.90 7.83
N ARG A 57 8.87 1.29 8.08
CA ARG A 57 8.97 0.03 8.85
C ARG A 57 8.41 0.17 10.26
N GLY A 58 8.63 1.30 10.91
CA GLY A 58 8.03 1.60 12.23
C GLY A 58 6.52 1.83 12.20
N LEU A 59 5.97 2.23 11.05
CA LEU A 59 4.53 2.44 10.84
C LEU A 59 3.82 1.21 10.24
N GLN A 60 4.57 0.25 9.70
CA GLN A 60 4.08 -0.91 8.96
C GLN A 60 2.96 -1.65 9.70
N GLU A 61 3.20 -2.06 10.94
CA GLU A 61 2.23 -2.84 11.74
C GLU A 61 0.90 -2.09 11.93
N ARG A 62 0.94 -0.75 12.04
CA ARG A 62 -0.25 0.07 12.21
C ARG A 62 -1.08 0.15 10.92
N TYR A 63 -0.44 0.29 9.77
CA TYR A 63 -1.14 0.32 8.47
C TYR A 63 -1.65 -1.06 8.05
N GLU A 64 -0.88 -2.11 8.31
CA GLU A 64 -1.33 -3.50 8.10
C GLU A 64 -2.59 -3.81 8.89
N LEU A 65 -2.63 -3.41 10.16
CA LEU A 65 -3.80 -3.61 11.01
C LEU A 65 -4.99 -2.77 10.56
N HIS A 66 -4.76 -1.49 10.24
CA HIS A 66 -5.81 -0.58 9.79
C HIS A 66 -6.52 -1.09 8.53
N HIS A 67 -5.75 -1.58 7.55
CA HIS A 67 -6.28 -2.05 6.28
C HIS A 67 -6.60 -3.55 6.27
N GLY A 68 -6.10 -4.33 7.23
CA GLY A 68 -6.24 -5.78 7.26
C GLY A 68 -5.48 -6.49 6.14
N ILE A 69 -4.29 -5.98 5.81
CA ILE A 69 -3.40 -6.49 4.76
C ILE A 69 -1.99 -6.76 5.33
N GLU A 70 -1.12 -7.30 4.49
CA GLU A 70 0.31 -7.42 4.76
C GLU A 70 1.10 -6.52 3.82
N ILE A 71 2.08 -5.78 4.35
CA ILE A 71 2.91 -4.87 3.57
C ILE A 71 4.30 -5.50 3.49
N THR A 72 4.76 -5.79 2.28
CA THR A 72 6.07 -6.43 2.10
C THR A 72 7.20 -5.40 2.23
N ASP A 73 8.38 -5.81 2.71
CA ASP A 73 9.55 -4.91 2.78
C ASP A 73 9.94 -4.30 1.42
N PRO A 74 9.89 -5.04 0.28
CA PRO A 74 10.05 -4.45 -1.05
C PRO A 74 9.04 -3.34 -1.38
N ALA A 75 7.80 -3.42 -0.89
CA ALA A 75 6.82 -2.34 -1.07
C ALA A 75 7.22 -1.08 -0.32
N ILE A 76 7.76 -1.22 0.91
CA ILE A 76 8.25 -0.09 1.71
C ILE A 76 9.41 0.61 1.00
N VAL A 77 10.36 -0.17 0.48
CA VAL A 77 11.49 0.36 -0.30
C VAL A 77 10.99 1.06 -1.56
N ALA A 78 10.10 0.42 -2.31
CA ALA A 78 9.51 1.00 -3.52
C ALA A 78 8.75 2.30 -3.23
N ALA A 79 8.00 2.38 -2.13
CA ALA A 79 7.26 3.58 -1.76
C ALA A 79 8.18 4.76 -1.49
N ALA A 80 9.29 4.54 -0.77
CA ALA A 80 10.28 5.58 -0.52
C ALA A 80 11.03 5.99 -1.80
N GLU A 81 11.53 5.04 -2.58
CA GLU A 81 12.33 5.31 -3.77
C GLU A 81 11.51 5.93 -4.92
N LEU A 82 10.34 5.38 -5.22
CA LEU A 82 9.50 5.84 -6.33
C LEU A 82 8.88 7.20 -6.02
N SER A 83 8.43 7.45 -4.79
CA SER A 83 7.91 8.77 -4.41
C SER A 83 9.01 9.83 -4.41
N HIS A 84 10.22 9.49 -3.95
CA HIS A 84 11.35 10.41 -4.03
C HIS A 84 11.72 10.77 -5.47
N ARG A 85 11.68 9.78 -6.37
CA ARG A 85 12.11 9.93 -7.77
C ARG A 85 11.06 10.60 -8.67
N TYR A 86 9.78 10.29 -8.48
CA TYR A 86 8.72 10.65 -9.43
C TYR A 86 7.71 11.67 -8.90
N MET A 87 7.64 11.90 -7.58
CA MET A 87 6.74 12.88 -6.96
C MET A 87 7.55 14.02 -6.33
N THR A 88 7.94 14.99 -7.16
CA THR A 88 8.85 16.08 -6.78
C THR A 88 8.16 17.31 -6.16
N ASP A 89 6.83 17.36 -6.23
CA ASP A 89 5.98 18.42 -5.68
C ASP A 89 5.67 18.26 -4.19
N ARG A 90 6.07 17.12 -3.60
CA ARG A 90 5.83 16.76 -2.20
C ARG A 90 7.11 16.25 -1.53
N PHE A 91 7.12 16.29 -0.21
CA PHE A 91 8.28 15.92 0.62
C PHE A 91 8.07 14.56 1.30
N LEU A 92 9.16 13.82 1.48
CA LEU A 92 9.20 12.67 2.39
C LEU A 92 9.03 13.15 3.85
N PRO A 93 8.54 12.27 4.76
CA PRO A 93 8.06 10.90 4.52
C PRO A 93 6.60 10.84 4.06
N ASP A 94 5.88 11.97 4.08
CA ASP A 94 4.45 12.11 3.85
C ASP A 94 3.99 11.46 2.53
N LYS A 95 4.62 11.80 1.41
CA LYS A 95 4.28 11.20 0.11
C LYS A 95 4.47 9.69 0.04
N ALA A 96 5.41 9.12 0.81
CA ALA A 96 5.66 7.69 0.80
C ALA A 96 4.64 6.94 1.69
N ILE A 97 4.24 7.57 2.80
CA ILE A 97 3.16 7.08 3.66
C ILE A 97 1.84 7.03 2.87
N ASP A 98 1.53 8.09 2.12
CA ASP A 98 0.34 8.15 1.28
C ASP A 98 0.28 7.03 0.24
N LEU A 99 1.41 6.69 -0.39
CA LEU A 99 1.44 5.58 -1.37
C LEU A 99 1.12 4.23 -0.72
N ILE A 100 1.64 4.00 0.49
CA ILE A 100 1.34 2.78 1.26
C ILE A 100 -0.13 2.75 1.66
N ASP A 101 -0.68 3.90 2.09
CA ASP A 101 -2.07 4.03 2.50
C ASP A 101 -3.05 3.82 1.33
N GLU A 102 -2.76 4.42 0.17
CA GLU A 102 -3.56 4.26 -1.05
C GLU A 102 -3.50 2.83 -1.58
N ALA A 103 -2.30 2.22 -1.62
CA ALA A 103 -2.15 0.83 -2.03
C ALA A 103 -2.87 -0.12 -1.07
N GLY A 104 -2.76 0.11 0.25
CA GLY A 104 -3.46 -0.68 1.27
C GLY A 104 -4.97 -0.55 1.17
N SER A 105 -5.48 0.67 1.00
CA SER A 105 -6.91 0.95 0.80
C SER A 105 -7.45 0.23 -0.44
N ARG A 106 -6.69 0.25 -1.54
CA ARG A 106 -7.09 -0.42 -2.77
C ARG A 106 -7.20 -1.94 -2.60
N ILE A 107 -6.19 -2.57 -2.01
CA ILE A 107 -6.24 -4.02 -1.75
C ILE A 107 -7.40 -4.35 -0.81
N ARG A 108 -7.64 -3.52 0.21
CA ARG A 108 -8.79 -3.72 1.09
C ARG A 108 -10.13 -3.68 0.34
N MET A 109 -10.30 -2.73 -0.58
CA MET A 109 -11.47 -2.68 -1.44
C MET A 109 -11.61 -3.93 -2.32
N GLU A 110 -10.49 -4.46 -2.85
CA GLU A 110 -10.48 -5.70 -3.62
C GLU A 110 -10.88 -6.92 -2.76
N ILE A 111 -10.48 -6.96 -1.48
CA ILE A 111 -10.87 -8.02 -0.52
C ILE A 111 -12.36 -8.00 -0.19
N ASP A 112 -12.91 -6.80 0.02
CA ASP A 112 -14.32 -6.66 0.38
C ASP A 112 -15.25 -6.88 -0.83
N SER A 113 -14.74 -6.72 -2.05
CA SER A 113 -15.47 -6.84 -3.32
C SER A 113 -15.47 -8.27 -3.89
N MET A 114 -16.41 -8.53 -4.79
CA MET A 114 -16.42 -9.77 -5.56
C MET A 114 -15.33 -9.74 -6.66
N PRO A 115 -14.52 -10.81 -6.81
CA PRO A 115 -13.49 -10.89 -7.85
C PRO A 115 -14.08 -10.69 -9.26
N GLU A 116 -13.32 -10.04 -10.15
CA GLU A 116 -13.78 -9.71 -11.51
C GLU A 116 -14.19 -10.95 -12.32
N VAL A 117 -13.50 -12.08 -12.12
CA VAL A 117 -13.83 -13.35 -12.76
C VAL A 117 -15.23 -13.84 -12.35
N MET A 118 -15.56 -13.73 -11.07
CA MET A 118 -16.88 -14.10 -10.55
C MET A 118 -17.96 -13.13 -11.00
N ASP A 119 -17.70 -11.81 -11.02
CA ASP A 119 -18.64 -10.80 -11.54
C ASP A 119 -18.98 -11.05 -13.01
N LYS A 120 -17.99 -11.40 -13.84
CA LYS A 120 -18.21 -11.78 -15.25
C LYS A 120 -19.09 -13.02 -15.38
N LEU A 121 -18.82 -14.06 -14.58
CA LEU A 121 -19.63 -15.28 -14.57
C LEU A 121 -21.06 -15.02 -14.10
N GLU A 122 -21.24 -14.24 -13.03
CA GLU A 122 -22.57 -13.90 -12.50
C GLU A 122 -23.40 -13.13 -13.52
N ARG A 123 -22.82 -12.10 -14.15
CA ARG A 123 -23.50 -11.34 -15.21
C ARG A 123 -23.90 -12.23 -16.38
N ARG A 124 -23.02 -13.15 -16.79
CA ARG A 124 -23.31 -14.10 -17.87
C ARG A 124 -24.44 -15.07 -17.48
N LEU A 125 -24.42 -15.59 -16.26
CA LEU A 125 -25.48 -16.44 -15.73
C LEU A 125 -26.83 -15.71 -15.68
N ILE A 126 -26.85 -14.44 -15.27
CA ILE A 126 -28.07 -13.63 -15.26
C ILE A 126 -28.62 -13.46 -16.69
N GLN A 127 -27.76 -13.14 -17.66
CA GLN A 127 -28.16 -13.03 -19.07
C GLN A 127 -28.79 -14.33 -19.59
N LEU A 128 -28.12 -15.47 -19.37
CA LEU A 128 -28.62 -16.78 -19.82
C LEU A 128 -29.92 -17.17 -19.12
N LYS A 129 -30.09 -16.85 -17.83
CA LYS A 129 -31.35 -17.09 -17.10
C LYS A 129 -32.50 -16.27 -17.68
N ILE A 130 -32.26 -15.02 -18.07
CA ILE A 130 -33.27 -14.18 -18.73
C ILE A 130 -33.61 -14.75 -20.11
N GLU A 131 -32.59 -15.14 -20.88
CA GLU A 131 -32.77 -15.76 -22.20
C GLU A 131 -33.57 -17.07 -22.09
N ARG A 132 -33.28 -17.91 -21.10
CA ARG A 132 -34.04 -19.12 -20.78
C ARG A 132 -35.52 -18.81 -20.55
N GLU A 133 -35.86 -17.81 -19.73
CA GLU A 133 -37.26 -17.44 -19.46
C GLU A 133 -37.99 -16.87 -20.70
N ALA A 134 -37.26 -16.26 -21.64
CA ALA A 134 -37.81 -15.82 -22.91
C ALA A 134 -38.11 -17.01 -23.84
N VAL A 135 -37.11 -17.87 -24.07
CA VAL A 135 -37.19 -19.02 -25.00
C VAL A 135 -38.17 -20.08 -24.50
N LYS A 136 -38.33 -20.24 -23.18
CA LYS A 136 -39.28 -21.18 -22.56
C LYS A 136 -40.75 -20.95 -22.94
N LYS A 137 -41.10 -19.76 -23.43
CA LYS A 137 -42.46 -19.43 -23.89
C LYS A 137 -42.71 -19.83 -25.34
N GLU A 138 -41.66 -20.14 -26.10
CA GLU A 138 -41.72 -20.53 -27.50
C GLU A 138 -41.88 -22.05 -27.62
N LYS A 139 -42.51 -22.52 -28.72
CA LYS A 139 -42.91 -23.93 -28.88
C LYS A 139 -42.32 -24.62 -30.11
N ASP A 140 -41.52 -23.91 -30.91
CA ASP A 140 -40.88 -24.46 -32.10
C ASP A 140 -39.65 -25.31 -31.75
N GLU A 141 -39.30 -26.25 -32.63
CA GLU A 141 -38.18 -27.18 -32.41
C GLU A 141 -36.82 -26.48 -32.31
N ALA A 142 -36.64 -25.34 -32.97
CA ALA A 142 -35.39 -24.58 -32.90
C ALA A 142 -35.22 -23.93 -31.52
N SER A 143 -36.30 -23.39 -30.95
CA SER A 143 -36.35 -22.85 -29.59
C SER A 143 -36.13 -23.91 -28.52
N GLN A 144 -36.66 -25.13 -28.70
CA GLN A 144 -36.38 -26.24 -27.77
C GLN A 144 -34.90 -26.62 -27.77
N LYS A 145 -34.27 -26.77 -28.94
CA LYS A 145 -32.82 -27.03 -29.02
C LYS A 145 -31.99 -25.89 -28.43
N ARG A 146 -32.40 -24.63 -28.63
CA ARG A 146 -31.72 -23.47 -28.02
C ARG A 146 -31.87 -23.47 -26.50
N LEU A 147 -33.04 -23.83 -25.98
CA LEU A 147 -33.30 -23.95 -24.55
C LEU A 147 -32.37 -24.99 -23.92
N ASP A 148 -32.22 -26.16 -24.54
CA ASP A 148 -31.31 -27.21 -24.06
C ASP A 148 -29.85 -26.71 -23.96
N LEU A 149 -29.36 -26.01 -24.99
CA LEU A 149 -28.00 -25.42 -24.99
C LEU A 149 -27.84 -24.36 -23.89
N ILE A 150 -28.83 -23.48 -23.71
CA ILE A 150 -28.82 -22.47 -22.65
C ILE A 150 -28.81 -23.14 -21.27
N GLU A 151 -29.60 -24.20 -21.07
CA GLU A 151 -29.62 -24.93 -19.80
C GLU A 151 -28.31 -25.66 -19.50
N GLU A 152 -27.68 -26.27 -20.51
CA GLU A 152 -26.34 -26.85 -20.38
C GLU A 152 -25.30 -25.79 -20.02
N GLU A 153 -25.33 -24.63 -20.67
CA GLU A 153 -24.38 -23.56 -20.40
C GLU A 153 -24.60 -22.91 -19.01
N ILE A 154 -25.85 -22.75 -18.58
CA ILE A 154 -26.18 -22.33 -17.20
C ILE A 154 -25.64 -23.34 -16.19
N LYS A 155 -25.79 -24.64 -16.43
CA LYS A 155 -25.27 -25.67 -15.52
C LYS A 155 -23.74 -25.62 -15.44
N ARG A 156 -23.06 -25.49 -16.58
CA ARG A 156 -21.60 -25.40 -16.65
C ARG A 156 -21.08 -24.18 -15.90
N LEU A 157 -21.57 -22.98 -16.24
CA LEU A 157 -21.13 -21.74 -15.61
C LEU A 157 -21.56 -21.66 -14.14
N GLY A 158 -22.69 -22.28 -13.78
CA GLY A 158 -23.15 -22.36 -12.41
C GLY A 158 -22.26 -23.23 -11.52
N ALA A 159 -21.76 -24.35 -12.05
CA ALA A 159 -20.78 -25.18 -11.36
C ALA A 159 -19.45 -24.42 -11.17
N GLU A 160 -18.93 -23.80 -12.23
CA GLU A 160 -17.70 -22.98 -12.17
C GLU A 160 -17.82 -21.83 -11.17
N TYR A 161 -18.97 -21.14 -11.14
CA TYR A 161 -19.23 -20.09 -10.16
C TYR A 161 -19.27 -20.64 -8.72
N ALA A 162 -19.90 -21.80 -8.49
CA ALA A 162 -19.99 -22.41 -7.17
C ALA A 162 -18.60 -22.82 -6.65
N ASP A 163 -17.76 -23.39 -7.51
CA ASP A 163 -16.38 -23.76 -7.16
C ASP A 163 -15.57 -22.52 -6.73
N LEU A 164 -15.68 -21.42 -7.49
CA LEU A 164 -15.00 -20.16 -7.16
C LEU A 164 -15.58 -19.49 -5.91
N GLU A 165 -16.89 -19.59 -5.69
CA GLU A 165 -17.55 -19.03 -4.50
C GLU A 165 -17.10 -19.74 -3.22
N GLU A 166 -16.91 -21.07 -3.26
CA GLU A 166 -16.38 -21.83 -2.13
C GLU A 166 -14.96 -21.40 -1.79
N ILE A 167 -14.09 -21.27 -2.79
CA ILE A 167 -12.71 -20.79 -2.63
C ILE A 167 -12.72 -19.37 -2.04
N TRP A 168 -13.50 -18.45 -2.63
CA TRP A 168 -13.55 -17.05 -2.17
C TRP A 168 -14.05 -16.93 -0.72
N LYS A 169 -15.08 -17.69 -0.34
CA LYS A 169 -15.58 -17.71 1.06
C LYS A 169 -14.53 -18.23 2.03
N ALA A 170 -13.80 -19.29 1.66
CA ALA A 170 -12.72 -19.84 2.47
C ALA A 170 -11.57 -18.83 2.64
N GLU A 171 -11.10 -18.23 1.55
CA GLU A 171 -10.05 -17.21 1.58
C GLU A 171 -10.47 -15.98 2.39
N LYS A 172 -11.68 -15.44 2.15
CA LYS A 172 -12.20 -14.27 2.87
C LYS A 172 -12.35 -14.54 4.38
N GLY A 173 -12.82 -15.73 4.75
CA GLY A 173 -12.94 -16.14 6.15
C GLY A 173 -11.58 -16.20 6.85
N ALA A 174 -10.55 -16.70 6.17
CA ALA A 174 -9.19 -16.78 6.69
C ALA A 174 -8.59 -15.39 6.94
N VAL A 175 -8.74 -14.48 5.97
CA VAL A 175 -8.26 -13.08 6.07
C VAL A 175 -8.94 -12.33 7.23
N LEU A 176 -10.26 -12.42 7.35
CA LEU A 176 -11.00 -11.77 8.45
C LEU A 176 -10.63 -12.36 9.81
N GLY A 177 -10.41 -13.69 9.88
CA GLY A 177 -9.93 -14.35 11.10
C GLY A 177 -8.55 -13.85 11.52
N ALA A 178 -7.61 -13.75 10.58
CA ALA A 178 -6.26 -13.22 10.84
C ALA A 178 -6.29 -11.76 11.26
N ALA A 179 -7.12 -10.93 10.63
CA ALA A 179 -7.29 -9.52 10.98
C ALA A 179 -7.80 -9.33 12.42
N ASN A 180 -8.82 -10.10 12.82
CA ASN A 180 -9.34 -10.06 14.19
C ASN A 180 -8.28 -10.48 15.23
N LEU A 181 -7.49 -11.51 14.93
CA LEU A 181 -6.38 -11.92 15.80
C LEU A 181 -5.30 -10.84 15.93
N LYS A 182 -4.93 -10.17 14.82
CA LYS A 182 -4.00 -9.02 14.86
C LYS A 182 -4.56 -7.88 15.72
N GLU A 183 -5.86 -7.57 15.60
CA GLU A 183 -6.51 -6.54 16.40
C GLU A 183 -6.52 -6.88 17.90
N GLU A 184 -6.79 -8.14 18.27
CA GLU A 184 -6.72 -8.60 19.66
C GLU A 184 -5.30 -8.51 20.23
N ILE A 185 -4.28 -8.88 19.45
CA ILE A 185 -2.87 -8.76 19.83
C ILE A 185 -2.52 -7.30 20.13
N GLU A 186 -2.92 -6.37 19.26
CA GLU A 186 -2.61 -4.95 19.43
C GLU A 186 -3.33 -4.34 20.63
N LYS A 187 -4.59 -4.74 20.88
CA LYS A 187 -5.31 -4.35 22.11
C LYS A 187 -4.56 -4.81 23.37
N VAL A 188 -4.06 -6.06 23.36
CA VAL A 188 -3.28 -6.60 24.47
C VAL A 188 -1.93 -5.87 24.64
N LYS A 189 -1.21 -5.58 23.54
CA LYS A 189 0.03 -4.78 23.58
C LYS A 189 -0.20 -3.38 24.15
N ALA A 190 -1.26 -2.71 23.71
CA ALA A 190 -1.64 -1.39 24.22
C ALA A 190 -2.03 -1.43 25.70
N GLU A 191 -2.73 -2.48 26.14
CA GLU A 191 -3.07 -2.71 27.54
C GLU A 191 -1.82 -2.95 28.40
N ILE A 192 -0.87 -3.75 27.93
CA ILE A 192 0.44 -3.95 28.58
C ILE A 192 1.17 -2.62 28.76
N ALA A 193 1.28 -1.81 27.71
CA ALA A 193 1.95 -0.51 27.77
C ALA A 193 1.25 0.48 28.72
N LYS A 194 -0.08 0.39 28.86
CA LYS A 194 -0.85 1.17 29.83
C LYS A 194 -0.57 0.69 31.26
N LEU A 195 -0.70 -0.60 31.52
CA LEU A 195 -0.50 -1.19 32.86
C LEU A 195 0.94 -1.02 33.37
N GLN A 196 1.91 -1.06 32.47
CA GLN A 196 3.32 -0.81 32.78
C GLN A 196 3.55 0.63 33.27
N ARG A 197 2.91 1.62 32.64
CA ARG A 197 2.95 3.02 33.10
C ARG A 197 2.23 3.23 34.44
N GLU A 198 1.19 2.44 34.71
CA GLU A 198 0.45 2.45 35.97
C GLU A 198 1.14 1.65 37.10
N GLY A 199 2.24 0.94 36.82
CA GLY A 199 2.99 0.14 37.81
C GLY A 199 2.34 -1.19 38.21
N LYS A 200 1.35 -1.68 37.45
CA LYS A 200 0.62 -2.93 37.74
C LYS A 200 1.34 -4.17 37.18
N LEU A 201 2.46 -4.53 37.79
CA LEU A 201 3.39 -5.56 37.27
C LEU A 201 2.79 -6.98 37.21
N GLU A 202 1.91 -7.37 38.13
CA GLU A 202 1.27 -8.70 38.13
C GLU A 202 0.43 -8.93 36.86
N LYS A 203 -0.41 -7.95 36.49
CA LYS A 203 -1.25 -8.02 35.30
C LYS A 203 -0.44 -7.94 34.00
N VAL A 204 0.67 -7.19 34.02
CA VAL A 204 1.61 -7.16 32.90
C VAL A 204 2.18 -8.55 32.66
N ALA A 205 2.61 -9.26 33.71
CA ALA A 205 3.14 -10.61 33.57
C ALA A 205 2.10 -11.60 33.02
N GLU A 206 0.85 -11.54 33.50
CA GLU A 206 -0.25 -12.38 33.01
C GLU A 206 -0.50 -12.16 31.51
N LEU A 207 -0.57 -10.91 31.05
CA LEU A 207 -0.81 -10.59 29.65
C LEU A 207 0.41 -10.90 28.77
N GLN A 208 1.62 -10.56 29.22
CA GLN A 208 2.85 -10.68 28.45
C GLN A 208 3.32 -12.13 28.29
N TYR A 209 3.11 -12.99 29.29
CA TYR A 209 3.56 -14.39 29.26
C TYR A 209 2.42 -15.41 29.13
N GLY A 210 1.15 -14.99 29.28
CA GLY A 210 -0.02 -15.83 29.04
C GLY A 210 -0.69 -15.49 27.73
N LYS A 211 -1.57 -14.48 27.75
CA LYS A 211 -2.52 -14.20 26.66
C LYS A 211 -1.84 -13.78 25.35
N LEU A 212 -0.78 -12.96 25.39
CA LEU A 212 -0.11 -12.47 24.19
C LEU A 212 0.57 -13.62 23.40
N PRO A 213 1.40 -14.48 24.01
CA PRO A 213 1.95 -15.66 23.34
C PRO A 213 0.89 -16.60 22.75
N GLU A 214 -0.24 -16.81 23.45
CA GLU A 214 -1.34 -17.64 22.94
C GLU A 214 -1.95 -17.07 21.65
N LEU A 215 -2.20 -15.76 21.62
CA LEU A 215 -2.75 -15.10 20.43
C LEU A 215 -1.74 -15.10 19.27
N GLU A 216 -0.46 -14.84 19.56
CA GLU A 216 0.60 -14.94 18.54
C GLU A 216 0.74 -16.37 17.98
N ALA A 217 0.63 -17.38 18.83
CA ALA A 217 0.67 -18.78 18.41
C ALA A 217 -0.52 -19.13 17.51
N LYS A 218 -1.73 -18.67 17.85
CA LYS A 218 -2.93 -18.81 17.01
C LYS A 218 -2.73 -18.13 15.65
N LEU A 219 -2.25 -16.89 15.62
CA LEU A 219 -1.98 -16.16 14.39
C LEU A 219 -0.93 -16.88 13.51
N ARG A 220 0.18 -17.35 14.11
CA ARG A 220 1.19 -18.14 13.37
C ARG A 220 0.62 -19.45 12.83
N SER A 221 -0.24 -20.12 13.58
CA SER A 221 -0.89 -21.36 13.11
C SER A 221 -1.84 -21.12 11.94
N ALA A 222 -2.59 -20.02 11.96
CA ALA A 222 -3.46 -19.60 10.86
C ALA A 222 -2.64 -19.26 9.60
N ALA A 223 -1.59 -18.45 9.74
CA ALA A 223 -0.68 -18.11 8.64
C ALA A 223 0.04 -19.35 8.06
N ALA A 224 0.43 -20.31 8.91
CA ALA A 224 1.06 -21.55 8.45
C ALA A 224 0.08 -22.48 7.72
N ALA A 225 -1.21 -22.44 8.06
CA ALA A 225 -2.25 -23.17 7.33
C ALA A 225 -2.46 -22.59 5.93
N GLU A 226 -2.49 -21.25 5.80
CA GLU A 226 -2.53 -20.56 4.51
C GLU A 226 -1.30 -20.87 3.65
N ALA A 227 -0.09 -20.80 4.23
CA ALA A 227 1.16 -21.06 3.51
C ALA A 227 1.38 -22.53 3.10
N LYS A 228 0.69 -23.48 3.74
CA LYS A 228 0.74 -24.91 3.36
C LYS A 228 -0.12 -25.23 2.13
N GLY A 229 -1.20 -24.48 1.90
CA GLY A 229 -1.98 -24.58 0.66
C GLY A 229 -1.16 -24.24 -0.60
N ASP A 230 -0.10 -23.44 -0.44
CA ASP A 230 0.76 -22.94 -1.52
C ASP A 230 1.85 -23.94 -1.97
N LYS A 231 2.14 -24.99 -1.16
CA LYS A 231 3.28 -25.90 -1.40
C LYS A 231 2.95 -27.16 -2.21
N ASP A 232 1.68 -27.45 -2.43
CA ASP A 232 1.25 -28.68 -3.13
C ASP A 232 1.22 -28.54 -4.67
N GLY A 233 1.79 -27.46 -5.23
CA GLY A 233 2.03 -27.35 -6.69
C GLY A 233 0.77 -27.24 -7.54
N VAL A 234 -0.42 -27.19 -6.92
CA VAL A 234 -1.65 -26.77 -7.56
C VAL A 234 -1.66 -25.25 -7.45
N VAL A 235 -1.46 -24.56 -8.57
CA VAL A 235 -1.76 -23.13 -8.67
C VAL A 235 -3.28 -22.99 -8.48
N THR A 236 -3.75 -23.04 -7.24
CA THR A 236 -5.09 -22.60 -6.91
C THR A 236 -5.09 -21.11 -7.20
N ASN A 237 -5.79 -20.71 -8.26
CA ASN A 237 -6.00 -19.31 -8.64
C ASN A 237 -6.39 -18.52 -7.38
N LYS A 238 -5.41 -17.85 -6.76
CA LYS A 238 -5.64 -17.05 -5.56
C LYS A 238 -6.57 -15.92 -5.96
N LEU A 239 -7.80 -15.94 -5.46
CA LEU A 239 -8.82 -14.97 -5.85
C LEU A 239 -8.60 -13.64 -5.13
N LEU A 240 -8.02 -13.69 -3.93
CA LEU A 240 -7.75 -12.54 -3.09
C LEU A 240 -6.26 -12.22 -2.98
N ARG A 241 -5.90 -11.02 -3.41
CA ARG A 241 -4.62 -10.39 -3.07
C ARG A 241 -4.74 -9.79 -1.67
N THR A 242 -3.81 -10.14 -0.79
CA THR A 242 -3.78 -9.65 0.60
C THR A 242 -2.48 -8.93 0.96
N GLN A 243 -1.58 -8.82 -0.01
CA GLN A 243 -0.22 -8.30 0.17
C GLN A 243 0.02 -7.09 -0.73
N VAL A 244 0.56 -6.02 -0.17
CA VAL A 244 1.12 -4.90 -0.92
C VAL A 244 2.57 -5.21 -1.26
N GLY A 245 2.84 -5.36 -2.55
CA GLY A 245 4.16 -5.51 -3.15
C GLY A 245 4.66 -4.22 -3.78
N ALA A 246 5.85 -4.30 -4.39
CA ALA A 246 6.43 -3.19 -5.14
C ALA A 246 5.60 -2.83 -6.39
N GLU A 247 4.91 -3.81 -6.98
CA GLU A 247 4.05 -3.60 -8.15
C GLU A 247 2.85 -2.72 -7.82
N GLU A 248 2.17 -2.98 -6.70
CA GLU A 248 1.00 -2.22 -6.27
C GLU A 248 1.37 -0.76 -6.00
N ILE A 249 2.54 -0.52 -5.39
CA ILE A 249 3.07 0.83 -5.20
C ILE A 249 3.36 1.48 -6.55
N ALA A 250 4.01 0.78 -7.48
CA ALA A 250 4.29 1.31 -8.80
C ALA A 250 3.01 1.62 -9.60
N GLU A 251 1.94 0.85 -9.44
CA GLU A 251 0.64 1.12 -10.04
C GLU A 251 0.01 2.42 -9.51
N VAL A 252 0.08 2.65 -8.19
CA VAL A 252 -0.39 3.90 -7.57
C VAL A 252 0.42 5.10 -8.09
N VAL A 253 1.75 5.01 -8.08
CA VAL A 253 2.62 6.07 -8.61
C VAL A 253 2.37 6.30 -10.10
N SER A 254 2.14 5.23 -10.87
CA SER A 254 1.83 5.31 -12.30
C SER A 254 0.54 6.08 -12.56
N ARG A 255 -0.50 5.84 -11.76
CA ARG A 255 -1.76 6.59 -11.84
C ARG A 255 -1.58 8.06 -11.47
N ALA A 256 -0.82 8.35 -10.42
CA ALA A 256 -0.59 9.71 -9.96
C ALA A 256 0.27 10.53 -10.94
N THR A 257 1.28 9.92 -11.56
CA THR A 257 2.28 10.61 -12.40
C THR A 257 2.07 10.45 -13.90
N GLY A 258 1.23 9.50 -14.33
CA GLY A 258 1.04 9.12 -15.73
C GLY A 258 2.21 8.34 -16.35
N ILE A 259 3.25 8.03 -15.58
CA ILE A 259 4.42 7.27 -16.04
C ILE A 259 4.08 5.77 -15.99
N PRO A 260 4.25 4.99 -17.07
CA PRO A 260 3.92 3.56 -17.06
C PRO A 260 4.74 2.74 -16.04
N VAL A 261 4.11 1.77 -15.38
CA VAL A 261 4.74 0.83 -14.43
C VAL A 261 5.96 0.14 -15.04
N SER A 262 5.88 -0.29 -16.29
CA SER A 262 7.00 -0.93 -17.02
C SER A 262 8.25 -0.06 -17.08
N LYS A 263 8.09 1.28 -17.14
CA LYS A 263 9.20 2.23 -17.09
C LYS A 263 9.72 2.43 -15.67
N MET A 264 8.89 2.27 -14.63
CA MET A 264 9.32 2.42 -13.24
C MET A 264 10.09 1.19 -12.75
N MET A 265 9.57 0.00 -13.03
CA MET A 265 10.13 -1.29 -12.62
C MET A 265 11.44 -1.64 -13.34
N GLN A 266 11.75 -0.95 -14.44
CA GLN A 266 13.03 -1.12 -15.11
C GLN A 266 14.16 -0.57 -14.20
N GLY A 267 15.07 -1.47 -13.83
CA GLY A 267 16.20 -1.16 -12.96
C GLY A 267 17.03 0.03 -13.48
N GLU A 268 17.56 0.82 -12.56
CA GLU A 268 18.34 2.01 -12.89
C GLU A 268 19.54 1.67 -13.78
N ARG A 269 20.22 0.55 -13.49
CA ARG A 269 21.30 0.02 -14.31
C ARG A 269 20.89 -0.21 -15.77
N ASP A 270 19.75 -0.83 -16.00
CA ASP A 270 19.26 -1.13 -17.35
C ASP A 270 18.87 0.14 -18.11
N LYS A 271 18.35 1.16 -17.41
CA LYS A 271 18.09 2.48 -18.01
C LYS A 271 19.38 3.19 -18.42
N LEU A 272 20.41 3.12 -17.57
CA LEU A 272 21.71 3.73 -17.84
C LEU A 272 22.43 3.05 -19.02
N LEU A 273 22.31 1.72 -19.13
CA LEU A 273 22.87 0.95 -20.25
C LEU A 273 22.17 1.28 -21.58
N LYS A 274 20.85 1.50 -21.56
CA LYS A 274 20.06 1.84 -22.76
C LYS A 274 19.95 3.35 -23.02
N MET A 275 20.69 4.18 -22.29
CA MET A 275 20.52 5.63 -22.32
C MET A 275 20.84 6.23 -23.71
N GLU A 276 21.95 5.80 -24.32
CA GLU A 276 22.36 6.26 -25.65
C GLU A 276 21.31 5.90 -26.71
N GLU A 277 20.89 4.63 -26.73
CA GLU A 277 19.82 4.16 -27.64
C GLU A 277 18.53 4.96 -27.48
N LEU A 278 18.15 5.30 -26.25
CA LEU A 278 16.95 6.09 -25.97
C LEU A 278 17.08 7.55 -26.41
N LEU A 279 18.26 8.14 -26.26
CA LEU A 279 18.55 9.50 -26.73
C LEU A 279 18.52 9.56 -28.26
N HIS A 280 19.10 8.58 -28.96
CA HIS A 280 19.09 8.50 -30.43
C HIS A 280 17.69 8.38 -31.04
N LYS A 281 16.68 7.90 -30.29
CA LYS A 281 15.29 7.89 -30.76
C LYS A 281 14.70 9.29 -30.95
N ARG A 282 15.27 10.31 -30.30
CA ARG A 282 14.80 11.70 -30.37
C ARG A 282 15.83 12.66 -30.95
N VAL A 283 17.12 12.33 -30.83
CA VAL A 283 18.24 13.14 -31.30
C VAL A 283 18.87 12.47 -32.50
N VAL A 284 18.84 13.16 -33.63
CA VAL A 284 19.46 12.69 -34.88
C VAL A 284 20.90 13.22 -34.95
N GLY A 285 21.86 12.31 -35.14
CA GLY A 285 23.29 12.63 -35.13
C GLY A 285 23.86 12.84 -33.71
N GLN A 286 24.97 13.59 -33.60
CA GLN A 286 25.61 13.94 -32.32
C GLN A 286 26.11 12.74 -31.49
N GLU A 287 26.66 11.73 -32.15
CA GLU A 287 27.15 10.49 -31.50
C GLU A 287 28.12 10.78 -30.35
N GLU A 288 29.10 11.65 -30.59
CA GLU A 288 30.14 11.99 -29.62
C GLU A 288 29.57 12.72 -28.39
N ALA A 289 28.61 13.62 -28.60
CA ALA A 289 27.96 14.35 -27.51
C ALA A 289 27.07 13.43 -26.66
N ILE A 290 26.31 12.53 -27.29
CA ILE A 290 25.44 11.57 -26.59
C ILE A 290 26.30 10.60 -25.78
N THR A 291 27.39 10.09 -26.35
CA THR A 291 28.33 9.21 -25.66
C THR A 291 28.97 9.90 -24.46
N ALA A 292 29.50 11.12 -24.66
CA ALA A 292 30.15 11.89 -23.61
C ALA A 292 29.22 12.20 -22.42
N VAL A 293 27.98 12.59 -22.70
CA VAL A 293 26.97 12.86 -21.67
C VAL A 293 26.57 11.56 -20.95
N SER A 294 26.34 10.48 -21.69
CA SER A 294 25.94 9.19 -21.12
C SER A 294 27.04 8.62 -20.22
N ASP A 295 28.31 8.72 -20.63
CA ASP A 295 29.47 8.33 -19.82
C ASP A 295 29.64 9.17 -18.56
N ALA A 296 29.42 10.49 -18.65
CA ALA A 296 29.47 11.38 -17.49
C ALA A 296 28.38 11.03 -16.47
N ILE A 297 27.15 10.79 -16.94
CA ILE A 297 26.02 10.41 -16.07
C ILE A 297 26.26 9.03 -15.45
N ARG A 298 26.74 8.04 -16.22
CA ARG A 298 27.09 6.70 -15.69
C ARG A 298 28.16 6.77 -14.61
N ARG A 299 29.23 7.57 -14.82
CA ARG A 299 30.28 7.78 -13.81
C ARG A 299 29.75 8.43 -12.54
N SER A 300 28.92 9.48 -12.67
CA SER A 300 28.29 10.14 -11.52
C SER A 300 27.41 9.19 -10.72
N ARG A 301 26.57 8.39 -11.40
CA ARG A 301 25.69 7.41 -10.73
C ARG A 301 26.43 6.22 -10.14
N ALA A 302 27.59 5.86 -10.67
CA ALA A 302 28.46 4.82 -10.11
C ALA A 302 29.29 5.31 -8.90
N GLY A 303 29.20 6.60 -8.52
CA GLY A 303 30.06 7.18 -7.48
C GLY A 303 31.53 7.27 -7.89
N LEU A 304 31.82 7.20 -9.20
CA LEU A 304 33.17 7.28 -9.78
C LEU A 304 33.50 8.67 -10.32
N ALA A 305 32.71 9.67 -9.93
CA ALA A 305 32.95 11.07 -10.24
C ALA A 305 33.78 11.73 -9.13
N GLU A 306 35.03 11.27 -9.00
CA GLU A 306 36.15 12.04 -8.42
C GLU A 306 37.27 12.13 -9.46
#